data_AF-A0A2H5V1E2-F1
#
_entry.id   AF-A0A2H5V1E2-F1
#
_cell.length_a   1.000
_cell.length_b   1.000
_cell.length_c   1.000
_cell.angle_alpha   90.00
_cell.angle_beta   90.00
_cell.angle_gamma   90.00
#
_symmetry.space_group_name_H-M   'P 1'
#
loop_
_entity.id
_entity.type
_entity.pdbx_description
1 polymer ?
#
loop_
_entity_poly.entity_id
_entity_poly.type
_entity_poly.pdbx_seq_one_letter_code
_entity_poly.pdbx_strand_id
1 'polypeptide(L)' 'MIRDYGFDIWRRVVGYGRRWMAETAISIFKSIFGEEILSKKPRWMKVEMVQKAYIYTLLLNTA' A
#
# COMPACT_ATOMS: atom_id res chain seq x y z
N MET A 1 -1.15 -4.19 32.92
CA MET A 1 -1.64 -2.80 33.12
C MET A 1 -0.57 -1.73 32.90
N ILE A 2 0.58 -1.68 33.60
CA ILE A 2 1.65 -0.68 33.28
C ILE A 2 2.40 -1.00 31.96
N ARG A 3 2.63 -2.29 31.66
CA ARG A 3 3.28 -2.73 30.42
C ARG A 3 2.46 -2.42 29.16
N ASP A 4 1.13 -2.53 29.24
CA ASP A 4 0.23 -2.35 28.10
C ASP A 4 0.09 -0.87 27.71
N TYR A 5 -0.10 0.03 28.71
CA TYR A 5 -0.15 1.46 28.47
C TYR A 5 1.18 2.03 27.94
N GLY A 6 2.32 1.52 28.43
CA GLY A 6 3.63 1.91 27.92
C GLY A 6 3.84 1.48 26.46
N PHE A 7 3.39 0.27 26.11
CA PHE A 7 3.45 -0.23 24.73
C PHE A 7 2.57 0.57 23.78
N ASP A 8 1.34 0.89 24.15
CA ASP A 8 0.43 1.68 23.28
C ASP A 8 0.95 3.09 23.02
N ILE A 9 1.51 3.76 24.04
CA ILE A 9 2.14 5.07 23.88
C ILE A 9 3.37 4.96 22.98
N TRP A 10 4.26 4.00 23.26
CA TRP A 10 5.46 3.76 22.44
C TRP A 10 5.09 3.50 20.98
N ARG A 11 4.13 2.60 20.74
CA ARG A 11 3.63 2.24 19.40
C ARG A 11 3.09 3.45 18.67
N ARG A 12 2.36 4.35 19.34
CA ARG A 12 1.86 5.59 18.72
C ARG A 12 2.99 6.55 18.38
N VAL A 13 3.95 6.77 19.29
CA VAL A 13 5.09 7.68 19.09
C VAL A 13 5.95 7.25 17.93
N VAL A 14 6.32 5.96 17.86
CA VAL A 14 7.19 5.44 16.79
C VAL A 14 6.41 5.08 15.53
N GLY A 15 5.08 5.13 15.56
CA GLY A 15 4.23 4.70 14.45
C GLY A 15 4.35 3.22 14.14
N TYR A 16 4.54 2.38 15.16
CA TYR A 16 4.70 0.94 15.00
C TYR A 16 3.51 0.34 14.23
N GLY A 17 3.82 -0.48 13.23
CA GLY A 17 2.84 -1.06 12.30
C GLY A 17 2.58 -0.23 11.03
N ARG A 18 2.91 1.07 10.96
CA ARG A 18 2.69 1.88 9.74
C ARG A 18 3.46 1.37 8.53
N ARG A 19 4.72 0.96 8.73
CA ARG A 19 5.53 0.33 7.68
C ARG A 19 4.88 -0.95 7.17
N TRP A 20 4.47 -1.82 8.09
CA TRP A 20 3.83 -3.09 7.75
C TRP A 20 2.52 -2.88 6.98
N MET A 21 1.72 -1.88 7.36
CA MET A 21 0.51 -1.50 6.61
C MET A 21 0.84 -1.07 5.17
N ALA A 22 1.90 -0.26 4.99
CA ALA A 22 2.33 0.15 3.65
C ALA A 22 2.83 -1.03 2.81
N GLU A 23 3.64 -1.92 3.39
CA GLU A 23 4.11 -3.14 2.74
C GLU A 23 2.95 -4.07 2.37
N THR A 24 1.96 -4.19 3.25
CA THR A 24 0.73 -4.97 2.99
C THR A 24 -0.05 -4.38 1.83
N ALA A 25 -0.27 -3.05 1.80
CA ALA A 25 -0.96 -2.38 0.70
C ALA A 25 -0.23 -2.58 -0.64
N ILE A 26 1.10 -2.47 -0.66
CA ILE A 26 1.92 -2.71 -1.86
C ILE A 26 1.85 -4.17 -2.28
N SER A 27 1.89 -5.12 -1.34
CA SER A 27 1.80 -6.55 -1.63
C SER A 27 0.44 -6.91 -2.25
N ILE A 28 -0.65 -6.39 -1.70
CA ILE A 28 -2.01 -6.56 -2.27
C ILE A 28 -2.09 -5.95 -3.66
N PHE A 29 -1.59 -4.72 -3.84
CA PHE A 29 -1.57 -4.05 -5.14
C PHE A 29 -0.87 -4.91 -6.20
N LYS A 30 0.32 -5.44 -5.89
CA LYS A 30 1.05 -6.36 -6.76
C LYS A 30 0.32 -7.67 -7.00
N SER A 31 -0.35 -8.22 -5.99
CA SER A 31 -1.15 -9.44 -6.15
C SER A 31 -2.32 -9.27 -7.11
N ILE A 32 -2.92 -8.07 -7.18
CA ILE A 32 -4.05 -7.78 -8.07
C ILE A 32 -3.58 -7.53 -9.51
N PHE A 33 -2.52 -6.74 -9.69
CA PHE A 33 -2.12 -6.25 -11.01
C PHE A 33 -0.88 -6.94 -11.61
N GLY A 34 -0.24 -7.84 -10.86
CA GLY A 34 1.06 -8.41 -11.17
C GLY A 34 2.22 -7.46 -10.85
N GLU A 35 3.45 -8.00 -10.88
CA GLU A 35 4.67 -7.22 -10.64
C GLU A 35 5.22 -6.55 -11.90
N GLU A 36 4.73 -6.95 -13.07
CA GLU A 36 5.25 -6.51 -14.36
C GLU A 36 4.40 -5.37 -14.97
N ILE A 37 5.07 -4.55 -15.78
CA ILE A 37 4.44 -3.54 -16.63
C ILE A 37 4.33 -4.12 -18.03
N LEU A 38 3.12 -4.16 -18.58
CA LEU A 38 2.89 -4.69 -19.93
C LEU A 38 3.40 -3.73 -21.00
N SER A 39 3.39 -2.44 -20.71
CA SER A 39 3.82 -1.41 -21.63
C SER A 39 5.33 -1.42 -21.89
N LYS A 40 5.72 -1.41 -23.17
CA LYS A 40 7.13 -1.40 -23.61
C LYS A 40 7.72 0.00 -23.84
N LYS A 41 6.90 1.05 -23.80
CA LYS A 41 7.35 2.45 -24.03
C LYS A 41 7.27 3.26 -22.73
N PRO A 42 8.32 3.99 -22.32
CA PRO A 42 8.37 4.69 -21.04
C PRO A 42 7.19 5.65 -20.77
N ARG A 43 6.71 6.35 -21.81
CA ARG A 43 5.53 7.23 -21.71
C ARG A 43 4.28 6.45 -21.28
N TRP A 44 4.08 5.27 -21.84
CA TRP A 44 2.91 4.44 -21.60
C TRP A 44 3.04 3.62 -20.30
N MET A 45 4.26 3.29 -19.85
CA MET A 45 4.50 2.69 -18.54
C MET A 45 3.98 3.57 -17.40
N LYS A 46 4.23 4.89 -17.47
CA LYS A 46 3.71 5.85 -16.48
C LYS A 46 2.18 5.88 -16.47
N VAL A 47 1.56 5.90 -17.65
CA VAL A 47 0.10 5.91 -17.79
C VAL A 47 -0.49 4.62 -17.20
N GLU A 48 0.09 3.46 -17.51
CA GLU A 48 -0.35 2.16 -16.97
C GLU A 48 -0.28 2.14 -15.44
N MET A 49 0.82 2.62 -14.85
CA MET A 49 0.98 2.68 -13.40
C MET A 49 -0.03 3.59 -12.72
N VAL A 50 -0.26 4.79 -13.26
CA VAL A 50 -1.28 5.72 -12.74
C VAL A 50 -2.67 5.10 -12.84
N GLN A 51 -2.96 4.40 -13.93
CA GLN A 51 -4.26 3.76 -14.14
C GLN A 51 -4.48 2.58 -13.19
N LYS A 52 -3.48 1.74 -12.96
CA LYS A 52 -3.52 0.67 -11.94
C LYS A 52 -3.77 1.26 -10.54
N ALA A 53 -3.10 2.36 -10.18
CA ALA A 53 -3.31 3.05 -8.90
C ALA A 53 -4.72 3.66 -8.77
N TYR A 54 -5.26 4.22 -9.85
CA TYR A 54 -6.62 4.74 -9.89
C TYR A 54 -7.65 3.62 -9.69
N ILE A 55 -7.50 2.49 -10.39
CA ILE A 55 -8.38 1.32 -10.24
C ILE A 55 -8.29 0.77 -8.82
N TYR A 56 -7.09 0.66 -8.24
CA TYR A 56 -6.91 0.24 -6.85
C TYR A 56 -7.68 1.15 -5.88
N THR A 57 -7.60 2.46 -6.07
CA THR A 57 -8.33 3.44 -5.26
C THR A 57 -9.84 3.30 -5.42
N LEU A 58 -10.32 3.05 -6.64
CA LEU A 58 -11.72 2.78 -6.90
C LEU A 58 -12.19 1.53 -6.13
N LEU A 59 -11.44 0.43 -6.22
CA LEU A 59 -11.75 -0.82 -5.51
C LEU A 59 -11.85 -0.63 -3.99
N LEU A 60 -10.95 0.16 -3.41
CA LEU A 60 -10.97 0.48 -1.97
C LEU A 60 -12.19 1.32 -1.56
N ASN A 61 -12.69 2.18 -2.44
CA ASN A 61 -13.85 3.04 -2.15
C ASN A 61 -15.19 2.36 -2.45
N THR A 62 -15.19 1.28 -3.26
CA THR A 62 -16.39 0.50 -3.57
C THR A 62 -16.65 -0.65 -2.60
N ALA A 63 -15.66 -1.03 -1.79
CA ALA A 63 -15.76 -2.05 -0.74
C ALA A 63 -16.25 -1.44 0.58
#